data_AF-A0A9D4YPV8-F1
#
_entry.id   AF-A0A9D4YPV8-F1
#
_cell.length_a   1.000
_cell.length_b   1.000
_cell.length_c   1.000
_cell.angle_alpha   90.00
_cell.angle_beta   90.00
_cell.angle_gamma   90.00
#
_symmetry.space_group_name_H-M   'P 1'
#
loop_
_entity.id
_entity.type
_entity.pdbx_description
1 polymer ?
#
loop_
_entity_poly.entity_id
_entity_poly.type
_entity_poly.pdbx_seq_one_letter_code
_entity_poly.pdbx_strand_id
1 'polypeptide(L)'
;MLSFQLKQVLSEYPEAKMTSEQQYASLRESYSDLVNKLNDALTCFIDGPPFTLQRVCEILLDAKNIYPNLSKLALALEKNLLVTSTLTICTDPYPQESVQETDAIEKPREKQ
;
A
#
# COMPACT_ATOMS: atom_id res chain seq x y z
N MET A 1 -7.61 -13.08 -5.28
CA MET A 1 -8.37 -12.23 -4.32
C MET A 1 -8.18 -10.74 -4.60
N LEU A 2 -6.95 -10.20 -4.64
CA LEU A 2 -6.72 -8.76 -4.87
C LEU A 2 -7.15 -8.25 -6.25
N SER A 3 -6.91 -9.01 -7.33
CA SER A 3 -7.41 -8.65 -8.67
C SER A 3 -8.93 -8.48 -8.72
N PHE A 4 -9.67 -9.34 -8.01
CA PHE A 4 -11.12 -9.23 -7.89
C PHE A 4 -11.52 -7.96 -7.13
N GLN A 5 -10.89 -7.70 -5.99
CA GLN A 5 -11.13 -6.49 -5.20
C GLN A 5 -10.82 -5.21 -5.99
N LEU A 6 -9.70 -5.17 -6.72
CA LEU A 6 -9.35 -4.06 -7.61
C LEU A 6 -10.47 -3.80 -8.62
N LYS A 7 -10.91 -4.83 -9.35
CA LYS A 7 -11.99 -4.69 -10.36
C LYS A 7 -13.31 -4.27 -9.73
N GLN A 8 -13.64 -4.82 -8.56
CA GLN A 8 -14.84 -4.45 -7.81
C GLN A 8 -14.81 -2.96 -7.45
N VAL A 9 -13.74 -2.50 -6.79
CA VAL A 9 -13.57 -1.10 -6.37
C VAL A 9 -13.64 -0.14 -7.55
N LEU A 10 -12.91 -0.42 -8.65
CA LEU A 10 -12.92 0.43 -9.85
C LEU A 10 -14.32 0.53 -10.46
N SER A 11 -15.13 -0.54 -10.39
CA SER A 11 -16.50 -0.56 -10.92
C SER A 11 -17.49 0.32 -10.16
N GLU A 12 -17.12 0.76 -8.95
CA GLU A 12 -17.95 1.63 -8.14
C GLU A 12 -17.83 3.11 -8.52
N TYR A 13 -16.89 3.46 -9.39
CA TYR A 13 -16.68 4.83 -9.89
C TYR A 13 -17.59 5.14 -11.09
N PRO A 14 -18.01 6.41 -11.27
CA PRO A 14 -18.91 6.79 -12.36
C PRO A 14 -18.42 6.40 -13.75
N GLU A 15 -17.11 6.50 -13.99
CA GLU A 15 -16.45 6.24 -15.26
C GLU A 15 -16.68 4.81 -15.78
N ALA A 16 -16.95 3.84 -14.90
CA ALA A 16 -17.29 2.47 -15.28
C ALA A 16 -18.60 2.36 -16.09
N LYS A 17 -19.47 3.38 -16.00
CA LYS A 17 -20.77 3.44 -16.70
C LYS A 17 -20.82 4.53 -17.78
N MET A 18 -19.75 5.33 -17.91
CA MET A 18 -19.68 6.43 -18.86
C MET A 18 -19.49 5.94 -20.29
N THR A 19 -19.82 6.79 -21.27
CA THR A 19 -19.49 6.53 -22.67
C THR A 19 -17.97 6.66 -22.89
N SER A 20 -17.47 6.08 -23.98
CA SER A 20 -16.04 6.17 -24.33
C SER A 20 -15.54 7.62 -24.37
N GLU A 21 -16.30 8.55 -24.95
CA GLU A 21 -15.91 9.97 -25.04
C GLU A 21 -15.72 10.61 -23.66
N GLN A 22 -16.64 10.35 -22.72
CA GLN A 22 -16.57 10.84 -21.34
C GLN A 22 -15.41 10.21 -20.55
N GLN A 23 -15.13 8.92 -20.80
CA GLN A 23 -13.98 8.23 -20.23
C GLN A 23 -12.67 8.87 -20.70
N TYR A 24 -12.49 9.07 -22.00
CA TYR A 24 -11.29 9.71 -22.55
C TYR A 24 -11.11 11.15 -22.05
N ALA A 25 -12.18 11.91 -21.85
CA ALA A 25 -12.10 13.25 -21.27
C ALA A 25 -11.58 13.26 -19.82
N SER A 26 -11.97 12.27 -19.02
CA SER A 26 -11.68 12.22 -17.57
C SER A 26 -10.38 11.46 -17.23
N LEU A 27 -10.11 10.41 -18.00
CA LEU A 27 -9.08 9.40 -17.72
C LEU A 27 -7.95 9.38 -18.77
N ARG A 28 -8.17 10.00 -19.93
CA ARG A 28 -7.28 9.98 -21.12
C ARG A 28 -7.05 8.60 -21.75
N GLU A 29 -7.73 7.58 -21.26
CA GLU A 29 -7.76 6.22 -21.78
C GLU A 29 -9.16 5.63 -21.56
N SER A 30 -9.45 4.48 -22.17
CA SER A 30 -10.71 3.78 -21.89
C SER A 30 -10.69 3.17 -20.48
N TYR A 31 -11.86 3.05 -19.85
CA TYR A 31 -11.96 2.41 -18.53
C TYR A 31 -11.43 0.97 -18.56
N SER A 32 -11.69 0.23 -19.65
CA SER A 32 -11.22 -1.15 -19.80
C SER A 32 -9.69 -1.22 -19.86
N ASP A 33 -9.05 -0.30 -20.59
CA ASP A 33 -7.58 -0.26 -20.70
C ASP A 33 -6.94 0.05 -19.34
N LEU A 34 -7.51 1.00 -18.59
CA LEU A 34 -7.04 1.29 -17.23
C LEU A 34 -7.14 0.04 -16.33
N VAL A 35 -8.30 -0.62 -16.31
CA VAL A 35 -8.55 -1.80 -15.46
C VAL A 35 -7.56 -2.91 -15.82
N ASN A 36 -7.35 -3.18 -17.11
CA ASN A 36 -6.42 -4.21 -17.56
C ASN A 36 -4.98 -3.85 -17.17
N LYS A 37 -4.54 -2.62 -17.43
CA LYS A 37 -3.19 -2.14 -17.06
C LYS A 37 -2.89 -2.30 -15.57
N LEU A 38 -3.81 -1.87 -14.70
CA LEU A 38 -3.63 -2.00 -13.25
C LEU A 38 -3.69 -3.47 -12.80
N ASN A 39 -4.58 -4.26 -13.39
CA ASN A 39 -4.69 -5.68 -13.09
C ASN A 39 -3.41 -6.44 -13.46
N ASP A 40 -2.86 -6.18 -14.64
CA ASP A 40 -1.67 -6.84 -15.13
C ASP A 40 -0.47 -6.48 -14.26
N ALA A 41 -0.30 -5.19 -13.91
CA ALA A 41 0.72 -4.73 -12.99
C ALA A 41 0.63 -5.42 -11.61
N LEU A 42 -0.59 -5.58 -11.08
CA LEU A 42 -0.83 -6.28 -9.81
C LEU A 42 -0.47 -7.77 -9.87
N THR A 43 -0.54 -8.41 -11.03
CA THR A 43 -0.19 -9.83 -11.21
C THR A 43 1.29 -10.08 -11.53
N CYS A 44 2.07 -9.03 -11.81
CA CYS A 44 3.47 -9.13 -12.23
C CYS A 44 4.49 -9.18 -11.08
N PHE A 45 4.07 -9.48 -9.85
CA PHE A 45 4.98 -9.64 -8.72
C PHE A 45 5.68 -11.01 -8.77
N ILE A 46 6.76 -11.12 -9.54
CA ILE A 46 7.49 -12.38 -9.81
C ILE A 46 8.37 -12.79 -8.63
N ASP A 47 9.11 -11.84 -8.04
CA ASP A 47 10.09 -12.10 -6.96
C ASP A 47 9.46 -12.08 -5.55
N GLY A 48 8.12 -12.10 -5.49
CA GLY A 48 7.34 -11.92 -4.26
C GLY A 48 6.68 -10.53 -4.18
N PRO A 49 5.85 -10.31 -3.14
CA PRO A 49 5.12 -9.06 -2.99
C PRO A 49 6.06 -7.88 -2.70
N PRO A 50 5.91 -6.73 -3.38
CA PRO A 50 6.72 -5.55 -3.09
C PRO A 50 6.35 -4.98 -1.72
N PHE A 51 7.23 -4.16 -1.14
CA PHE A 51 6.96 -3.52 0.16
C PHE A 51 5.73 -2.59 0.13
N THR A 52 5.28 -2.19 -1.05
CA THR A 52 4.07 -1.38 -1.26
C THR A 52 2.77 -2.18 -1.24
N LEU A 53 2.81 -3.52 -1.19
CA LEU A 53 1.59 -4.33 -1.23
C LEU A 53 0.62 -3.95 -0.10
N GLN A 54 1.13 -3.70 1.11
CA GLN A 54 0.31 -3.24 2.22
C GLN A 54 -0.42 -1.93 1.86
N ARG A 55 0.30 -0.95 1.30
CA ARG A 55 -0.29 0.33 0.91
C ARG A 55 -1.36 0.17 -0.16
N VAL A 56 -1.15 -0.73 -1.12
CA VAL A 56 -2.17 -1.08 -2.13
C VAL A 56 -3.43 -1.63 -1.46
N CYS A 57 -3.29 -2.55 -0.51
CA CYS A 57 -4.42 -3.10 0.24
C CYS A 57 -5.18 -2.02 1.03
N GLU A 58 -4.48 -1.13 1.72
CA GLU A 58 -5.09 0.00 2.45
C GLU A 58 -5.90 0.90 1.51
N ILE A 59 -5.34 1.23 0.34
CA ILE A 59 -6.03 2.04 -0.67
C ILE A 59 -7.30 1.33 -1.15
N LEU A 60 -7.23 0.02 -1.44
CA LEU A 60 -8.38 -0.74 -1.93
C LEU A 60 -9.48 -0.90 -0.88
N LEU A 61 -9.14 -0.95 0.40
CA LEU A 61 -10.13 -1.07 1.49
C LEU A 61 -10.98 0.20 1.67
N ASP A 62 -10.44 1.38 1.35
CA ASP A 62 -11.11 2.67 1.61
C ASP A 62 -11.02 3.66 0.43
N ALA A 63 -11.06 3.11 -0.79
CA ALA A 63 -10.69 3.83 -2.01
C ALA A 63 -11.47 5.13 -2.24
N LYS A 64 -12.80 5.15 -2.03
CA LYS A 64 -13.62 6.35 -2.28
C LYS A 64 -13.40 7.45 -1.26
N ASN A 65 -13.06 7.10 -0.02
CA ASN A 65 -12.79 8.08 1.02
C ASN A 65 -11.39 8.69 0.84
N ILE A 66 -10.39 7.87 0.48
CA ILE A 66 -9.02 8.35 0.23
C ILE A 66 -8.92 9.09 -1.12
N TYR A 67 -9.57 8.56 -2.16
CA TYR A 67 -9.55 9.08 -3.52
C TYR A 67 -10.96 9.12 -4.14
N PRO A 68 -11.70 10.23 -3.95
CA PRO A 68 -13.04 10.38 -4.54
C PRO A 68 -13.06 10.39 -6.07
N ASN A 69 -11.92 10.60 -6.73
CA ASN A 69 -11.80 10.67 -8.19
C ASN A 69 -11.03 9.47 -8.72
N LEU A 70 -11.55 8.80 -9.75
CA LEU A 70 -10.93 7.60 -10.31
C LEU A 70 -9.52 7.88 -10.82
N SER A 71 -9.28 9.00 -11.50
CA SER A 71 -7.96 9.35 -12.04
C SER A 71 -6.89 9.47 -10.95
N LYS A 72 -7.27 9.92 -9.74
CA LYS A 72 -6.35 9.99 -8.59
C LYS A 72 -6.10 8.62 -7.97
N LEU A 73 -7.15 7.80 -7.82
CA LEU A 73 -7.03 6.42 -7.36
C LEU A 73 -6.11 5.62 -8.31
N ALA A 74 -6.38 5.70 -9.61
CA ALA A 74 -5.61 5.06 -10.67
C ALA A 74 -4.13 5.43 -10.59
N LEU A 75 -3.82 6.73 -10.48
CA LEU A 75 -2.44 7.19 -10.36
C LEU A 75 -1.76 6.65 -9.09
N ALA A 76 -2.45 6.68 -7.95
CA ALA A 76 -1.92 6.17 -6.69
C ALA A 76 -1.63 4.67 -6.77
N LEU A 77 -2.55 3.89 -7.34
CA LEU A 77 -2.36 2.45 -7.56
C LEU A 77 -1.20 2.20 -8.53
N GLU A 78 -1.17 2.87 -9.68
CA GLU A 78 -0.10 2.72 -10.67
C GLU A 78 1.28 2.97 -10.05
N LYS A 79 1.45 4.07 -9.29
CA LYS A 79 2.73 4.37 -8.65
C LYS A 79 3.14 3.31 -7.64
N ASN A 80 2.20 2.75 -6.86
CA ASN A 80 2.51 1.70 -5.88
C ASN A 80 2.79 0.35 -6.55
N LEU A 81 2.10 0.03 -7.65
CA LEU A 81 2.26 -1.22 -8.40
C LEU A 81 3.54 -1.23 -9.26
N LEU A 82 4.06 -0.06 -9.65
CA LEU A 82 5.35 0.06 -10.33
C LEU A 82 6.55 -0.16 -9.40
N VAL A 83 6.34 -0.23 -8.08
CA VAL A 83 7.41 -0.59 -7.15
C VAL A 83 7.63 -2.09 -7.22
N THR A 84 8.83 -2.49 -7.64
CA THR A 84 9.24 -3.90 -7.80
C THR A 84 10.22 -4.37 -6.72
N SER A 85 10.76 -3.45 -5.92
CA SER A 85 11.68 -3.80 -4.83
C SER A 85 10.94 -4.54 -3.71
N THR A 86 11.50 -5.69 -3.34
CA THR A 86 11.06 -6.50 -2.20
C THR A 86 11.96 -6.20 -1.01
N LEU A 87 11.41 -6.22 0.20
CA LEU A 87 12.20 -6.18 1.43
C LEU A 87 12.51 -7.62 1.83
N THR A 88 13.78 -7.93 2.02
CA THR A 88 14.19 -9.18 2.65
C THR A 88 13.80 -9.14 4.12
N ILE A 89 13.33 -10.28 4.65
CA ILE A 89 13.06 -10.41 6.08
C ILE A 89 14.38 -10.15 6.82
N CYS A 90 14.36 -9.23 7.78
CA CYS A 90 15.49 -9.00 8.66
C CYS A 90 15.73 -10.28 9.47
N THR A 91 16.88 -10.92 9.24
CA THR A 91 17.32 -12.09 10.02
C THR A 91 18.30 -11.71 11.13
N ASP A 92 18.64 -10.42 11.23
CA ASP A 92 19.54 -9.94 12.26
C ASP A 92 18.86 -10.03 13.64
N PRO A 93 19.57 -10.55 14.66
CA PRO A 93 19.10 -10.50 16.02
C PRO A 93 18.94 -9.03 16.42
N TYR A 94 17.80 -8.71 17.07
CA TYR A 94 17.53 -7.37 17.58
C TYR A 94 18.71 -6.92 18.46
N PRO A 95 19.30 -5.73 18.21
CA PRO A 95 20.37 -5.22 19.05
C PRO A 95 19.91 -5.22 20.50
N GLN A 96 20.55 -6.03 21.33
CA GLN A 96 20.31 -5.98 22.77
C GLN A 96 20.80 -4.60 23.24
N GLU A 97 19.86 -3.71 23.55
CA GLU A 97 20.17 -2.52 24.32
C GLU A 97 20.89 -3.00 25.58
N SER A 98 22.18 -2.67 25.69
CA SER A 98 22.87 -2.81 26.96
C SER A 98 22.25 -1.76 27.88
N VAL A 99 21.21 -2.18 28.59
CA VAL A 99 20.76 -1.49 29.79
C VAL A 99 21.96 -1.51 30.71
N GLN A 100 22.75 -0.43 30.70
CA GLN A 100 23.73 -0.19 31.74
C GLN A 100 22.92 -0.03 33.03
N GLU A 101 22.89 -1.12 33.78
CA GLU A 101 22.36 -1.26 35.13
C GLU A 101 23.12 -0.29 36.04
N THR A 102 22.64 0.96 36.14
CA THR A 102 23.04 1.88 37.21
C THR A 102 22.15 1.62 38.42
N ASP A 103 22.44 0.58 39.19
CA ASP A 103 21.94 0.47 40.57
C ASP A 103 22.83 -0.45 41.43
N ALA A 104 23.70 0.19 42.23
CA ALA A 104 24.10 -0.13 43.61
C ALA A 104 25.33 0.75 43.93
N ILE A 105 25.37 1.58 44.99
CA ILE A 105 25.69 1.14 46.35
C ILE A 105 25.21 2.19 47.38
N GLU A 106 24.24 1.76 48.20
CA GLU A 106 24.08 1.87 49.66
C GLU A 106 24.00 3.22 50.42
N LYS A 107 22.80 3.48 50.95
CA LYS A 107 22.53 3.93 52.34
C LYS A 107 21.74 2.80 53.04
N PRO A 108 21.57 2.71 54.39
CA PRO A 108 21.92 3.65 55.47
C PRO A 108 22.53 2.97 56.73
N ARG A 109 22.89 3.75 57.77
CA ARG A 109 22.53 3.45 59.18
C ARG A 109 22.82 4.64 60.10
N GLU A 110 21.77 5.13 60.76
CA GLU A 110 21.82 5.98 61.96
C GLU A 110 22.41 5.20 63.14
N LYS A 111 23.04 5.92 64.10
CA LYS A 111 22.75 5.82 65.54
C LYS A 111 23.49 6.90 66.35
N GLN A 112 22.67 7.68 67.07
CA GLN A 112 22.86 8.38 68.36
C GLN A 112 23.92 9.47 68.51
#